data_AF-A0A4Q2DF61-F1
#
_entry.id   AF-A0A4Q2DF61-F1
#
_cell.length_a   1.000
_cell.length_b   1.000
_cell.length_c   1.000
_cell.angle_alpha   90.00
_cell.angle_beta   90.00
_cell.angle_gamma   90.00
#
_symmetry.space_group_name_H-M   'P 1'
#
loop_
_entity.id
_entity.type
_entity.pdbx_description
1 polymer ?
#
loop_
_entity_poly.entity_id
_entity_poly.type
_entity_poly.pdbx_seq_one_letter_code
_entity_poly.pdbx_strand_id
1 'polypeptide(L)'
;MATLLDFNQYEPETALLIAQLQLEDTLEISKGRKGKGRVDQAPSDEELAFRLASEEFGSMKQMYQDYCLAKSLNDAIDQDAATLEAHRVMEEAAAADRRAAELLSRGQALPQPTEAQRLLEDRTFKVDHPTKSGKTAPRAIVEAHPVRPLGEEEPLNSIWRFDDLSESLTQRAGPSVDRYKR
;
A
#
# COMPACT_ATOMS: atom_id res chain seq x y z
N MET A 1 -26.83 13.83 10.96
CA MET A 1 -26.21 14.49 9.79
C MET A 1 -26.04 13.41 8.74
N ALA A 2 -26.76 13.50 7.63
CA ALA A 2 -26.59 12.55 6.53
C ALA A 2 -25.27 12.90 5.83
N THR A 3 -24.29 12.00 5.90
CA THR A 3 -23.09 12.08 5.08
C THR A 3 -23.53 12.02 3.62
N LEU A 4 -23.37 13.14 2.89
CA LEU A 4 -23.93 13.35 1.56
C LEU A 4 -23.38 12.36 0.50
N LEU A 5 -22.33 11.62 0.84
CA LEU A 5 -21.71 10.62 -0.01
C LEU A 5 -21.39 9.38 0.85
N ASP A 6 -22.34 8.46 0.96
CA ASP A 6 -22.09 7.16 1.55
C ASP A 6 -21.27 6.31 0.56
N PHE A 7 -19.96 6.53 0.56
CA PHE A 7 -19.03 5.85 -0.34
C PHE A 7 -18.87 4.36 -0.05
N ASN A 8 -19.49 3.86 1.03
CA ASN A 8 -19.56 2.43 1.33
C ASN A 8 -20.35 1.63 0.27
N GLN A 9 -21.07 2.32 -0.61
CA GLN A 9 -21.79 1.72 -1.73
C GLN A 9 -20.88 1.41 -2.93
N TYR A 10 -19.67 1.97 -2.96
CA TYR A 10 -18.69 1.79 -4.03
C TYR A 10 -17.57 0.86 -3.61
N GLU A 11 -16.94 0.21 -4.60
CA GLU A 11 -15.67 -0.46 -4.37
C GLU A 11 -14.64 0.53 -3.81
N PRO A 12 -13.74 0.08 -2.91
CA PRO A 12 -12.84 0.95 -2.15
C PRO A 12 -11.90 1.75 -3.05
N GLU A 13 -11.50 1.19 -4.19
CA GLU A 13 -10.68 1.86 -5.21
C GLU A 13 -11.44 3.00 -5.89
N THR A 14 -12.75 2.82 -6.10
CA THR A 14 -13.61 3.84 -6.67
C THR A 14 -13.88 4.94 -5.64
N ALA A 15 -14.13 4.59 -4.39
CA ALA A 15 -14.28 5.54 -3.29
C ALA A 15 -13.00 6.38 -3.09
N LEU A 16 -11.82 5.75 -3.16
CA LEU A 16 -10.53 6.42 -3.11
C LEU A 16 -10.39 7.45 -4.25
N LEU A 17 -10.70 7.04 -5.48
CA LEU A 17 -10.61 7.92 -6.64
C LEU A 17 -11.55 9.12 -6.49
N ILE A 18 -12.79 8.90 -6.03
CA ILE A 18 -13.73 10.02 -5.84
C ILE A 18 -13.22 10.96 -4.76
N ALA A 19 -12.74 10.45 -3.61
CA ALA A 19 -12.18 11.30 -2.56
C ALA A 19 -10.97 12.12 -3.06
N GLN A 20 -10.12 11.53 -3.89
CA GLN A 20 -9.00 12.23 -4.51
C GLN A 20 -9.44 13.36 -5.45
N LEU A 21 -10.41 13.09 -6.33
CA LEU A 21 -10.94 14.10 -7.25
C LEU A 21 -11.62 15.25 -6.50
N GLN A 22 -12.43 14.95 -5.48
CA GLN A 22 -13.07 15.99 -4.66
C GLN A 22 -12.05 16.85 -3.89
N LEU A 23 -10.97 16.23 -3.39
CA LEU A 23 -9.86 16.97 -2.79
C LEU A 23 -9.19 17.91 -3.81
N GLU A 24 -8.91 17.42 -5.01
CA GLU A 24 -8.30 18.21 -6.07
C GLU A 24 -9.18 19.40 -6.46
N ASP A 25 -10.47 19.16 -6.71
CA ASP A 25 -11.47 20.19 -7.04
C ASP A 25 -11.53 21.27 -5.94
N THR A 26 -11.63 20.85 -4.67
CA THR A 26 -11.69 21.81 -3.55
C THR A 26 -10.42 22.65 -3.43
N LEU A 27 -9.25 22.05 -3.65
CA LEU A 27 -7.98 22.77 -3.65
C LEU A 27 -7.86 23.72 -4.84
N GLU A 28 -8.28 23.33 -6.03
CA GLU A 28 -8.28 24.19 -7.22
C GLU A 28 -9.19 25.40 -7.04
N ILE A 29 -10.43 25.18 -6.57
CA ILE A 29 -11.37 26.27 -6.33
C ILE A 29 -10.83 27.21 -5.24
N SER A 30 -10.23 26.67 -4.17
CA SER A 30 -9.65 27.50 -3.10
C SER A 30 -8.48 28.37 -3.58
N LYS A 31 -7.64 27.89 -4.50
CA LYS A 31 -6.52 28.66 -5.09
C LYS A 31 -7.01 29.86 -5.87
N GLY A 32 -8.12 29.72 -6.61
CA GLY A 32 -8.71 30.81 -7.39
C GLY A 32 -9.42 31.88 -6.56
N ARG A 33 -9.69 31.61 -5.27
CA ARG A 33 -10.53 32.47 -4.40
C ARG A 33 -9.78 33.12 -3.23
N LYS A 34 -8.46 32.96 -3.12
CA LYS A 34 -7.66 33.72 -2.13
C LYS A 34 -7.82 35.22 -2.37
N GLY A 35 -8.69 35.85 -1.59
CA GLY A 35 -8.93 37.29 -1.64
C GLY A 35 -7.73 38.08 -1.13
N LYS A 36 -7.66 39.37 -1.46
CA LYS A 36 -6.68 40.34 -0.95
C LYS A 36 -6.93 40.71 0.53
N GLY A 37 -7.34 39.74 1.34
CA GLY A 37 -7.60 39.92 2.77
C GLY A 37 -6.29 40.13 3.52
N ARG A 38 -6.32 40.99 4.55
CA ARG A 38 -5.17 41.16 5.45
C ARG A 38 -5.01 39.90 6.29
N VAL A 39 -3.76 39.56 6.63
CA VAL A 39 -3.42 38.36 7.45
C VAL A 39 -4.13 38.36 8.82
N ASP A 40 -4.47 39.55 9.35
CA ASP A 40 -5.15 39.72 10.64
C ASP A 40 -6.69 39.60 10.56
N GLN A 41 -7.25 39.36 9.37
CA GLN A 41 -8.68 39.26 9.17
C GLN A 41 -9.14 37.81 9.38
N ALA A 42 -10.24 37.62 10.11
CA ALA A 42 -10.83 36.30 10.30
C ALA A 42 -11.18 35.67 8.94
N PRO A 43 -10.98 34.35 8.78
CA PRO A 43 -11.27 33.67 7.53
C PRO A 43 -12.74 33.86 7.16
N SER A 44 -13.01 34.06 5.87
CA SER A 44 -14.38 34.09 5.37
C SER A 44 -15.06 32.74 5.61
N ASP A 45 -16.38 32.72 5.78
CA ASP A 45 -17.17 31.48 5.89
C ASP A 45 -16.86 30.52 4.74
N GLU A 46 -16.58 31.08 3.56
CA GLU A 46 -16.19 30.33 2.38
C GLU A 46 -14.79 29.68 2.51
N GLU A 47 -13.82 30.42 3.04
CA GLU A 47 -12.46 29.88 3.29
C GLU A 47 -12.49 28.81 4.38
N LEU A 48 -13.37 28.97 5.38
CA LEU A 48 -13.61 27.96 6.40
C LEU A 48 -14.28 26.72 5.79
N ALA A 49 -15.28 26.89 4.92
CA ALA A 49 -15.95 25.79 4.24
C ALA A 49 -14.97 24.97 3.37
N PHE A 50 -14.10 25.62 2.60
CA PHE A 50 -13.07 24.93 1.82
C PHE A 50 -12.06 24.19 2.69
N ARG A 51 -11.67 24.78 3.83
CA ARG A 51 -10.78 24.11 4.78
C ARG A 51 -11.42 22.83 5.31
N LEU A 52 -12.64 22.91 5.82
CA LEU A 52 -13.36 21.75 6.35
C LEU A 52 -13.57 20.67 5.28
N ALA A 53 -13.94 21.06 4.06
CA ALA A 53 -14.09 20.12 2.94
C ALA A 53 -12.75 19.44 2.59
N SER A 54 -11.65 20.20 2.55
CA SER A 54 -10.32 19.64 2.28
C SER A 54 -9.85 18.68 3.38
N GLU A 55 -10.17 18.96 4.64
CA GLU A 55 -9.88 18.08 5.77
C GLU A 55 -10.71 16.80 5.69
N GLU A 56 -11.99 16.89 5.37
CA GLU A 56 -12.88 15.75 5.21
C GLU A 56 -12.43 14.84 4.06
N PHE A 57 -12.26 15.36 2.85
CA PHE A 57 -11.81 14.56 1.71
C PHE A 57 -10.38 14.03 1.89
N GLY A 58 -9.52 14.78 2.57
CA GLY A 58 -8.17 14.33 2.93
C GLY A 58 -8.20 13.13 3.87
N SER A 59 -9.03 13.19 4.91
CA SER A 59 -9.22 12.08 5.85
C SER A 59 -9.83 10.85 5.16
N MET A 60 -10.78 11.05 4.25
CA MET A 60 -11.42 9.95 3.51
C MET A 60 -10.45 9.29 2.55
N LYS A 61 -9.67 10.09 1.80
CA LYS A 61 -8.61 9.58 0.93
C LYS A 61 -7.65 8.70 1.72
N GLN A 62 -7.14 9.17 2.86
CA GLN A 62 -6.22 8.40 3.70
C GLN A 62 -6.86 7.07 4.15
N MET A 63 -8.10 7.12 4.66
CA MET A 63 -8.82 5.94 5.10
C MET A 63 -8.94 4.87 4.00
N TYR A 64 -9.33 5.28 2.78
CA TYR A 64 -9.46 4.33 1.67
C TYR A 64 -8.11 3.83 1.15
N GLN A 65 -7.05 4.63 1.20
CA GLN A 65 -5.69 4.17 0.90
C GLN A 65 -5.26 3.07 1.86
N ASP A 66 -5.44 3.29 3.17
CA ASP A 66 -5.09 2.33 4.19
C ASP A 66 -5.91 1.04 4.04
N TYR A 67 -7.19 1.16 3.73
CA TYR A 67 -8.06 0.01 3.47
C TYR A 67 -7.61 -0.79 2.24
N CYS A 68 -7.33 -0.13 1.11
CA CYS A 68 -6.85 -0.79 -0.11
C CYS A 68 -5.53 -1.53 0.16
N LEU A 69 -4.61 -0.91 0.89
CA LEU A 69 -3.35 -1.53 1.28
C LEU A 69 -3.56 -2.74 2.18
N ALA A 70 -4.40 -2.63 3.21
CA ALA A 70 -4.72 -3.74 4.10
C ALA A 70 -5.36 -4.91 3.34
N LYS A 71 -6.29 -4.61 2.42
CA LYS A 71 -6.92 -5.62 1.55
C LYS A 71 -5.90 -6.30 0.65
N SER A 72 -4.98 -5.55 0.02
CA SER A 72 -3.96 -6.15 -0.85
C SER A 72 -3.00 -7.04 -0.07
N LEU A 73 -2.62 -6.64 1.15
CA LEU A 73 -1.78 -7.47 2.02
C LEU A 73 -2.50 -8.76 2.42
N ASN A 74 -3.77 -8.68 2.79
CA ASN A 74 -4.56 -9.86 3.10
C ASN A 74 -4.68 -10.79 1.89
N ASP A 75 -4.99 -10.24 0.72
CA ASP A 75 -5.09 -11.01 -0.52
C ASP A 75 -3.77 -11.70 -0.90
N ALA A 76 -2.62 -11.06 -0.64
CA ALA A 76 -1.31 -11.66 -0.87
C ALA A 76 -1.03 -12.82 0.12
N ILE A 77 -1.33 -12.62 1.41
CA ILE A 77 -1.19 -13.67 2.44
C ILE A 77 -2.05 -14.88 2.09
N ASP A 78 -3.31 -14.67 1.70
CA ASP A 78 -4.23 -15.75 1.35
C ASP A 78 -3.77 -16.51 0.09
N GLN A 79 -3.21 -15.80 -0.89
CA GLN A 79 -2.67 -16.42 -2.11
C GLN A 79 -1.42 -17.25 -1.83
N ASP A 80 -0.53 -16.74 -0.98
CA ASP A 80 0.75 -17.37 -0.69
C ASP A 80 0.67 -18.44 0.40
N ALA A 81 -0.42 -18.51 1.16
CA ALA A 81 -0.60 -19.42 2.29
C ALA A 81 -0.28 -20.88 1.95
N ALA A 82 -0.85 -21.40 0.85
CA ALA A 82 -0.62 -22.79 0.43
C ALA A 82 0.83 -23.05 0.02
N THR A 83 1.46 -22.08 -0.66
CA THR A 83 2.87 -22.15 -1.07
C THR A 83 3.78 -22.14 0.15
N LEU A 84 3.52 -21.27 1.12
CA LEU A 84 4.26 -21.20 2.38
C LEU A 84 4.12 -22.49 3.20
N GLU A 85 2.92 -23.08 3.23
CA GLU A 85 2.69 -24.36 3.90
C GLU A 85 3.46 -25.51 3.23
N ALA A 86 3.45 -25.57 1.91
CA ALA A 86 4.25 -26.55 1.17
C ALA A 86 5.75 -26.41 1.46
N HIS A 87 6.28 -25.18 1.43
CA HIS A 87 7.68 -24.93 1.77
C HIS A 87 8.01 -25.29 3.21
N ARG A 88 7.09 -25.05 4.15
CA ARG A 88 7.24 -25.47 5.55
C ARG A 88 7.38 -26.98 5.65
N VAL A 89 6.48 -27.75 5.00
CA VAL A 89 6.52 -29.22 5.01
C VAL A 89 7.82 -29.73 4.38
N MET A 90 8.24 -29.14 3.25
CA MET A 90 9.49 -29.48 2.59
C MET A 90 10.72 -29.25 3.48
N GLU A 91 10.80 -28.11 4.16
CA GLU A 91 11.94 -27.81 5.03
C GLU A 91 11.97 -28.69 6.27
N GLU A 92 10.80 -28.99 6.85
CA GLU A 92 10.71 -29.91 8.00
C GLU A 92 11.19 -31.32 7.64
N ALA A 93 10.79 -31.84 6.48
CA ALA A 93 11.25 -33.13 6.00
C ALA A 93 12.76 -33.12 5.70
N ALA A 94 13.26 -32.07 5.03
CA ALA A 94 14.68 -31.91 4.75
C ALA A 94 15.52 -31.84 6.04
N ALA A 95 15.01 -31.15 7.07
CA ALA A 95 15.66 -31.10 8.39
C ALA A 95 15.67 -32.47 9.07
N ALA A 96 14.59 -33.25 8.96
CA ALA A 96 14.52 -34.60 9.48
C ALA A 96 15.47 -35.56 8.73
N ASP A 97 15.58 -35.44 7.41
CA ASP A 97 16.51 -36.22 6.58
C ASP A 97 17.97 -35.95 6.98
N ARG A 98 18.33 -34.68 7.16
CA ARG A 98 19.68 -34.30 7.64
C ARG A 98 20.01 -34.97 8.97
N ARG A 99 19.08 -34.97 9.93
CA ARG A 99 19.27 -35.64 11.23
C ARG A 99 19.38 -37.15 11.07
N ALA A 100 18.55 -37.77 10.24
CA ALA A 100 18.59 -39.20 9.99
C ALA A 100 19.92 -39.62 9.35
N ALA A 101 20.41 -38.85 8.37
CA ALA A 101 21.71 -39.06 7.74
C ALA A 101 22.88 -38.93 8.74
N GLU A 102 22.83 -37.94 9.63
CA GLU A 102 23.83 -37.80 10.71
C GLU A 102 23.84 -39.02 11.64
N LEU A 103 22.66 -39.50 12.07
CA LEU A 103 22.55 -40.68 12.94
C LEU A 103 23.06 -41.94 12.25
N LEU A 104 22.71 -42.11 10.98
CA LEU A 104 23.20 -43.22 10.16
C LEU A 104 24.72 -43.19 10.02
N SER A 105 25.32 -42.00 9.83
CA SER A 105 26.78 -41.83 9.74
C SER A 105 27.50 -42.25 11.02
N ARG A 106 26.82 -42.15 12.17
CA ARG A 106 27.32 -42.56 13.49
C ARG A 106 27.04 -44.03 13.80
N GLY A 107 26.44 -44.78 12.87
CA GLY A 107 26.03 -46.18 13.07
C GLY A 107 24.88 -46.34 14.07
N GLN A 108 24.12 -45.29 14.34
CA GLN A 108 22.97 -45.31 15.24
C GLN A 108 21.70 -45.73 14.50
N ALA A 109 20.70 -46.19 15.24
CA ALA A 109 19.41 -46.57 14.67
C ALA A 109 18.70 -45.36 14.05
N LEU A 110 18.12 -45.55 12.87
CA LEU A 110 17.35 -44.52 12.18
C LEU A 110 16.09 -44.17 12.98
N PRO A 111 15.76 -42.87 13.12
CA PRO A 111 14.51 -42.44 13.74
C PRO A 111 13.33 -42.80 12.83
N GLN A 112 12.14 -42.90 13.41
CA GLN A 112 10.93 -43.09 12.59
C GLN A 112 10.68 -41.88 11.69
N PRO A 113 10.17 -42.09 10.47
CA PRO A 113 9.89 -41.00 9.54
C PRO A 113 8.79 -40.10 10.12
N THR A 114 9.08 -38.80 10.09
CA THR A 114 8.20 -37.71 10.49
C THR A 114 6.99 -37.60 9.57
N GLU A 115 5.93 -36.95 10.05
CA GLU A 115 4.72 -36.73 9.26
C GLU A 115 5.02 -35.95 7.97
N ALA A 116 5.90 -34.94 8.03
CA ALA A 116 6.35 -34.18 6.87
C ALA A 116 7.05 -35.06 5.81
N GLN A 117 7.92 -35.99 6.24
CA GLN A 117 8.56 -36.95 5.32
C GLN A 117 7.50 -37.86 4.66
N ARG A 118 6.55 -38.38 5.44
CA ARG A 118 5.47 -39.23 4.90
C ARG A 118 4.57 -38.49 3.92
N LEU A 119 4.25 -37.23 4.19
CA LEU A 119 3.46 -36.38 3.31
C LEU A 119 4.16 -36.15 1.96
N LEU A 120 5.49 -35.99 1.94
CA LEU A 120 6.25 -35.84 0.70
C LEU A 120 6.47 -37.15 -0.05
N GLU A 121 6.50 -38.28 0.66
CA GLU A 121 6.58 -39.62 0.05
C GLU A 121 5.28 -40.02 -0.67
N ASP A 122 4.16 -39.38 -0.33
CA ASP A 122 2.88 -39.60 -1.01
C ASP A 122 2.88 -38.89 -2.39
N ARG A 123 2.76 -39.69 -3.46
CA ARG A 123 2.69 -39.20 -4.85
C ARG A 123 1.46 -38.34 -5.14
N THR A 124 0.50 -38.31 -4.23
CA THR A 124 -0.70 -37.48 -4.34
C THR A 124 -0.55 -36.10 -3.71
N PHE A 125 0.60 -35.80 -3.07
CA PHE A 125 0.87 -34.47 -2.52
C PHE A 125 0.77 -33.41 -3.62
N LYS A 126 -0.27 -32.57 -3.50
CA LYS A 126 -0.50 -31.43 -4.37
C LYS A 126 -0.53 -30.19 -3.50
N VAL A 127 0.24 -29.19 -3.89
CA VAL A 127 0.13 -27.86 -3.32
C VAL A 127 -1.12 -27.25 -3.94
N ASP A 128 -2.21 -27.18 -3.17
CA ASP A 128 -3.45 -26.58 -3.63
C ASP A 128 -3.26 -25.07 -3.74
N HIS A 129 -2.98 -24.58 -4.95
CA HIS A 129 -2.97 -23.14 -5.19
C HIS A 129 -4.42 -22.64 -5.18
N PRO A 130 -4.76 -21.63 -4.36
CA PRO A 130 -6.08 -21.01 -4.42
C PRO A 130 -6.22 -20.27 -5.76
N THR A 131 -6.73 -20.97 -6.78
CA THR A 131 -7.16 -20.31 -8.02
C THR A 131 -8.44 -19.55 -7.71
N LYS A 132 -8.34 -18.22 -7.49
CA LYS A 132 -9.55 -17.39 -7.51
C LYS A 132 -10.15 -17.48 -8.92
N SER A 133 -11.24 -18.24 -9.06
CA SER A 133 -12.15 -18.19 -10.20
C SER A 133 -12.99 -16.89 -10.16
N GLY A 134 -12.31 -15.75 -10.20
CA GLY A 134 -12.95 -14.44 -10.34
C GLY A 134 -12.91 -14.02 -11.81
N LYS A 135 -14.06 -14.12 -12.51
CA LYS A 135 -14.24 -13.49 -13.82
C LYS A 135 -14.12 -11.97 -13.68
N THR A 136 -12.93 -11.43 -13.90
CA THR A 136 -12.77 -10.08 -14.42
C THR A 136 -11.99 -10.21 -15.72
N ALA A 137 -12.75 -10.25 -16.82
CA ALA A 137 -12.18 -10.10 -18.15
C ALA A 137 -11.31 -8.83 -18.17
N PRO A 138 -10.15 -8.83 -18.85
CA PRO A 138 -9.43 -7.60 -19.10
C PRO A 138 -10.38 -6.67 -19.86
N ARG A 139 -10.81 -5.60 -19.21
CA ARG A 139 -11.60 -4.55 -19.88
C ARG A 139 -10.69 -3.99 -20.96
N ALA A 140 -11.05 -4.25 -22.21
CA ALA A 140 -10.34 -3.77 -23.38
C ALA A 140 -10.05 -2.27 -23.20
N ILE A 141 -8.76 -1.93 -23.25
CA ILE A 141 -8.29 -0.56 -23.38
C ILE A 141 -8.96 -0.03 -24.64
N VAL A 142 -9.87 0.93 -24.45
CA VAL A 142 -10.54 1.63 -25.53
C VAL A 142 -9.46 2.27 -26.40
N GLU A 143 -9.55 2.00 -27.69
CA GLU A 143 -8.65 2.42 -28.76
C GLU A 143 -8.24 3.89 -28.61
N ALA A 144 -6.93 4.11 -28.60
CA ALA A 144 -6.32 5.42 -28.57
C ALA A 144 -6.74 6.25 -29.80
N HIS A 145 -7.39 7.39 -29.55
CA HIS A 145 -7.45 8.46 -30.54
C HIS A 145 -6.10 9.23 -30.54
N PRO A 146 -5.58 9.63 -31.72
CA PRO A 146 -4.24 10.18 -31.85
C PRO A 146 -4.18 11.63 -31.34
N VAL A 147 -3.39 11.86 -30.30
CA VAL A 147 -3.03 13.21 -29.82
C VAL A 147 -1.75 13.67 -30.52
N ARG A 148 -1.81 14.93 -30.99
CA ARG A 148 -0.76 15.67 -31.71
C ARG A 148 0.54 15.80 -30.90
N PRO A 149 1.71 15.96 -31.56
CA PRO A 149 2.98 16.08 -30.88
C PRO A 149 3.24 17.53 -30.50
N LEU A 150 3.60 17.79 -29.23
CA LEU A 150 4.44 18.95 -28.90
C LEU A 150 5.04 18.83 -27.48
N GLY A 151 6.37 18.65 -27.42
CA GLY A 151 7.21 19.13 -26.33
C GLY A 151 7.40 18.22 -25.13
N GLU A 152 8.50 17.45 -25.16
CA GLU A 152 9.35 17.05 -24.03
C GLU A 152 8.67 16.27 -22.88
N GLU A 153 8.75 14.94 -22.96
CA GLU A 153 8.32 14.02 -21.92
C GLU A 153 9.29 14.03 -20.72
N GLU A 154 8.79 14.42 -19.54
CA GLU A 154 9.36 13.91 -18.30
C GLU A 154 8.89 12.45 -18.09
N PRO A 155 9.80 11.53 -17.73
CA PRO A 155 9.42 10.14 -17.55
C PRO A 155 8.48 9.96 -16.35
N LEU A 156 7.39 9.22 -16.58
CA LEU A 156 6.32 8.81 -15.63
C LEU A 156 6.80 8.04 -14.37
N ASN A 157 8.10 8.00 -14.11
CA ASN A 157 8.72 7.35 -12.95
C ASN A 157 8.87 8.30 -11.74
N SER A 158 8.41 9.55 -11.81
CA SER A 158 8.54 10.52 -10.69
C SER A 158 7.48 10.38 -9.60
N ILE A 159 6.37 9.68 -9.86
CA ILE A 159 5.25 9.57 -8.90
C ILE A 159 5.58 8.68 -7.68
N TRP A 160 6.63 7.86 -7.74
CA TRP A 160 6.95 6.87 -6.69
C TRP A 160 8.41 6.90 -6.19
N ARG A 161 9.13 8.03 -6.27
CA ARG A 161 10.44 8.13 -5.62
C ARG A 161 10.31 8.41 -4.12
N PHE A 162 10.53 7.37 -3.33
CA PHE A 162 10.56 7.39 -1.86
C PHE A 162 11.85 8.03 -1.26
N ASP A 163 12.77 8.55 -2.08
CA ASP A 163 14.05 9.08 -1.61
C ASP A 163 14.00 10.56 -1.13
N ASP A 164 12.96 11.32 -1.49
CA ASP A 164 12.90 12.79 -1.26
C ASP A 164 12.49 13.23 0.16
N LEU A 165 12.25 12.30 1.09
CA LEU A 165 11.90 12.64 2.48
C LEU A 165 13.09 12.64 3.46
N SER A 166 14.32 12.40 2.99
CA SER A 166 15.50 12.37 3.86
C SER A 166 16.34 13.66 3.89
N GLU A 167 16.14 14.60 2.95
CA GLU A 167 16.99 15.80 2.85
C GLU A 167 16.42 17.09 3.47
N SER A 168 15.15 17.14 3.89
CA SER A 168 14.56 18.37 4.46
C SER A 168 14.81 18.59 5.97
N LEU A 169 15.63 17.76 6.61
CA LEU A 169 15.95 17.86 8.05
C LEU A 169 17.37 18.38 8.35
N THR A 170 17.95 19.22 7.48
CA THR A 170 19.21 19.91 7.79
C THR A 170 19.04 21.42 8.04
N GLN A 171 19.25 21.77 9.31
CA GLN A 171 19.78 23.05 9.81
C GLN A 171 18.91 24.32 9.70
N ARG A 172 17.89 24.43 10.57
CA ARG A 172 17.59 25.73 11.19
C ARG A 172 18.57 25.96 12.34
N ALA A 173 19.58 26.79 12.10
CA ALA A 173 20.43 27.34 13.15
C ALA A 173 19.57 28.08 14.19
N GLY A 174 19.59 27.60 15.43
CA GLY A 174 18.96 28.29 16.57
C GLY A 174 19.75 29.55 16.95
N PRO A 175 19.11 30.53 17.62
CA PRO A 175 19.77 31.75 18.03
C PRO A 175 20.87 31.46 19.06
N SER A 176 22.10 31.88 18.75
CA SER A 176 23.27 31.79 19.62
C SER A 176 23.03 32.55 20.93
N VAL A 177 23.10 31.83 22.06
CA VAL A 177 23.10 32.38 23.41
C VAL A 177 24.54 32.31 23.92
N ASP A 178 25.34 33.34 23.63
CA ASP A 178 26.62 33.58 24.29
C ASP A 178 26.61 34.95 24.97
N ARG A 179 26.03 34.99 26.17
CA ARG A 179 26.31 36.03 27.17
C ARG A 179 26.57 35.37 28.50
N TYR A 180 27.76 34.81 28.69
CA TYR A 180 28.40 34.70 30.00
C TYR A 180 29.90 34.52 29.80
N LYS A 181 30.68 35.55 30.14
CA LYS A 181 31.90 35.44 30.97
C LYS A 181 32.45 36.83 31.32
N ARG A 182 32.38 37.10 32.63
CA ARG A 182 33.26 37.89 33.52
C ARG A 182 33.60 39.33 33.15
#